data_AF-W1YCP5-F1
#
_entry.id   AF-W1YCP5-F1
#
_cell.length_a   1.000
_cell.length_b   1.000
_cell.length_c   1.000
_cell.angle_alpha   90.00
_cell.angle_beta   90.00
_cell.angle_gamma   90.00
#
_symmetry.space_group_name_H-M   'P 1'
#
loop_
_entity.id
_entity.type
_entity.pdbx_description
1 polymer ?
#
loop_
_entity_poly.entity_id
_entity_poly.type
_entity_poly.pdbx_seq_one_letter_code
_entity_poly.pdbx_strand_id
1 'polypeptide(L)' 'SRGFVYVRDAEELMIAAEHRVDQVLEECEMQRIKDWTTIKQNVRDALGKFFYDKTRRRPMILPIIQDV' A
#
# COMPACT_ATOMS: atom_id res chain seq x y z
N SER A 1 6.15 -7.72 7.35
CA SER A 1 5.07 -7.31 8.26
C SER A 1 5.46 -7.68 9.71
N ARG A 2 5.60 -6.72 10.63
CA ARG A 2 5.84 -7.05 12.05
C ARG A 2 4.50 -7.38 12.72
N GLY A 3 4.18 -8.67 12.88
CA GLY A 3 3.00 -9.13 13.64
C GLY A 3 1.65 -9.12 12.90
N PHE A 4 1.60 -8.70 11.63
CA PHE A 4 0.34 -8.63 10.87
C PHE A 4 0.03 -9.89 10.06
N VAL A 5 1.03 -10.63 9.56
CA VAL A 5 0.81 -11.84 8.74
C VAL A 5 1.82 -12.95 9.07
N TYR A 6 1.36 -14.19 9.18
CA TYR A 6 2.19 -15.39 9.38
C TYR A 6 2.59 -15.95 8.01
N VAL A 7 3.88 -16.29 7.84
CA VAL A 7 4.66 -16.12 6.59
C VAL A 7 4.25 -16.99 5.39
N ARG A 8 3.39 -18.02 5.52
CA ARG A 8 3.02 -18.88 4.38
C ARG A 8 1.82 -18.40 3.56
N ASP A 9 0.70 -18.06 4.21
CA ASP A 9 -0.48 -17.52 3.50
C ASP A 9 -0.35 -16.00 3.24
N ALA A 10 0.73 -15.40 3.72
CA ALA A 10 1.01 -13.97 3.60
C ALA A 10 1.56 -13.57 2.23
N GLU A 11 2.22 -14.48 1.54
CA GLU A 11 3.07 -14.13 0.39
C GLU A 11 2.23 -13.59 -0.76
N GLU A 12 1.18 -14.29 -1.15
CA GLU A 12 0.24 -13.84 -2.19
C GLU A 12 -0.45 -12.53 -1.80
N LEU A 13 -0.81 -12.37 -0.51
CA LEU A 13 -1.42 -11.14 -0.02
C LEU A 13 -0.46 -9.95 -0.12
N MET A 14 0.83 -10.18 0.16
CA MET A 14 1.86 -9.15 0.07
C MET A 14 2.18 -8.79 -1.39
N ILE A 15 2.27 -9.77 -2.29
CA ILE A 15 2.45 -9.53 -3.74
C ILE A 15 1.28 -8.72 -4.29
N ALA A 16 0.04 -9.08 -3.94
CA ALA A 16 -1.13 -8.33 -4.36
C ALA A 16 -1.17 -6.91 -3.75
N ALA A 17 -0.63 -6.72 -2.54
CA ALA A 17 -0.48 -5.40 -1.95
C ALA A 17 0.56 -4.55 -2.71
N GLU A 18 1.68 -5.14 -3.12
CA GLU A 18 2.71 -4.48 -3.93
C GLU A 18 2.15 -4.02 -5.27
N HIS A 19 1.49 -4.91 -6.03
CA HIS A 19 0.79 -4.53 -7.26
C HIS A 19 -0.24 -3.42 -7.05
N ARG A 20 -0.91 -3.40 -5.88
CA ARG A 20 -1.85 -2.32 -5.57
C ARG A 20 -1.15 -0.99 -5.33
N VAL A 21 0.06 -0.98 -4.78
CA VAL A 21 0.88 0.23 -4.66
C VAL A 21 1.28 0.73 -6.04
N ASP A 22 1.77 -0.15 -6.92
CA ASP A 22 2.18 0.21 -8.28
C ASP A 22 1.04 0.89 -9.06
N GLN A 23 -0.16 0.30 -9.02
CA GLN A 23 -1.36 0.90 -9.63
C GLN A 23 -1.65 2.31 -9.09
N VAL A 24 -1.52 2.52 -7.78
CA VAL A 24 -1.76 3.85 -7.18
C VAL A 24 -0.69 4.85 -7.62
N LEU A 25 0.56 4.41 -7.77
CA LEU A 25 1.64 5.26 -8.26
C LEU A 25 1.43 5.64 -9.73
N GLU A 26 1.04 4.68 -10.58
CA GLU A 26 0.67 4.93 -11.98
C GLU A 26 -0.52 5.91 -12.08
N GLU A 27 -1.57 5.72 -11.26
CA GLU A 27 -2.71 6.62 -11.18
C GLU A 27 -2.27 8.05 -10.78
N CYS A 28 -1.38 8.17 -9.80
CA CYS A 28 -0.82 9.46 -9.37
C CYS A 28 0.00 10.11 -10.48
N GLU A 29 0.81 9.35 -11.20
CA GLU A 29 1.62 9.84 -12.33
C GLU A 29 0.74 10.34 -13.47
N MET A 30 -0.29 9.56 -13.86
CA MET A 30 -1.26 9.94 -14.88
C MET A 30 -2.00 11.23 -14.50
N GLN A 31 -2.31 11.41 -13.22
CA GLN A 31 -2.94 12.63 -12.69
C GLN A 31 -1.95 13.78 -12.46
N ARG A 32 -0.66 13.58 -12.76
CA ARG A 32 0.44 14.54 -12.53
C ARG A 32 0.56 14.99 -11.07
N ILE A 33 0.21 14.11 -10.13
CA ILE A 33 0.39 14.35 -8.70
C ILE A 33 1.88 14.21 -8.38
N LYS A 34 2.50 15.31 -7.97
CA LYS A 34 3.91 15.37 -7.57
C LYS A 34 4.13 15.61 -6.07
N ASP A 35 3.04 15.85 -5.33
CA ASP A 35 3.12 16.07 -3.90
C ASP A 35 3.28 14.75 -3.15
N TRP A 36 4.40 14.61 -2.43
CA TRP A 36 4.71 13.42 -1.65
C TRP A 36 3.68 13.14 -0.55
N THR A 37 3.06 14.18 0.01
CA THR A 37 2.05 14.00 1.05
C THR A 37 0.82 13.29 0.50
N THR A 38 0.35 13.74 -0.66
CA THR A 38 -0.79 13.17 -1.39
C THR A 38 -0.49 11.74 -1.84
N ILE A 39 0.71 11.48 -2.38
CA ILE A 39 1.12 10.12 -2.79
C ILE A 39 1.12 9.17 -1.58
N LYS A 40 1.73 9.57 -0.45
CA LYS A 40 1.74 8.76 0.78
C LYS A 40 0.32 8.49 1.30
N GLN A 41 -0.57 9.49 1.22
CA GLN A 41 -1.95 9.34 1.64
C GLN A 41 -2.71 8.35 0.75
N ASN A 42 -2.59 8.47 -0.58
CA ASN A 42 -3.22 7.58 -1.54
C ASN A 42 -2.77 6.12 -1.35
N VAL A 43 -1.47 5.90 -1.15
CA VAL A 43 -0.91 4.56 -0.85
C VAL A 43 -1.49 4.01 0.46
N ARG A 44 -1.52 4.82 1.52
CA ARG A 44 -2.06 4.41 2.82
C ARG A 44 -3.54 4.01 2.72
N ASP A 45 -4.35 4.80 2.03
CA ASP A 45 -5.78 4.56 1.92
C ASP A 45 -6.09 3.33 1.05
N ALA A 46 -5.38 3.19 -0.08
CA ALA A 46 -5.52 2.04 -0.96
C ALA A 46 -5.14 0.72 -0.26
N LEU A 47 -3.98 0.69 0.42
CA LEU A 47 -3.54 -0.47 1.19
C LEU A 47 -4.46 -0.72 2.39
N GLY A 48 -4.92 0.33 3.08
CA GLY A 48 -5.84 0.22 4.20
C GLY A 48 -7.15 -0.45 3.81
N LYS A 49 -7.72 -0.05 2.66
CA LYS A 49 -8.90 -0.68 2.07
C LYS A 49 -8.63 -2.12 1.67
N PHE A 50 -7.54 -2.37 0.92
CA PHE A 50 -7.16 -3.69 0.46
C PHE A 50 -7.02 -4.70 1.61
N PHE A 51 -6.27 -4.34 2.66
CA PHE A 51 -6.09 -5.22 3.81
C PHE A 51 -7.38 -5.43 4.59
N TYR A 52 -8.23 -4.42 4.73
CA TYR A 52 -9.53 -4.59 5.37
C TYR A 52 -10.44 -5.54 4.58
N ASP A 53 -10.48 -5.40 3.26
CA ASP A 53 -11.32 -6.24 2.40
C ASP A 53 -10.86 -7.71 2.41
N LYS A 54 -9.54 -7.95 2.44
CA LYS A 54 -8.97 -9.30 2.42
C LYS A 54 -8.88 -9.98 3.79
N THR A 55 -8.60 -9.22 4.85
CA THR A 55 -8.27 -9.79 6.17
C THR A 55 -9.23 -9.38 7.28
N ARG A 56 -10.15 -8.43 7.01
CA ARG A 56 -11.02 -7.78 8.01
C ARG A 56 -10.26 -7.11 9.16
N ARG A 57 -8.98 -6.80 8.94
CA ARG A 57 -8.11 -6.10 9.91
C ARG A 57 -7.61 -4.79 9.32
N ARG A 58 -7.29 -3.83 10.19
CA ARG A 58 -6.75 -2.52 9.83
C ARG A 58 -5.31 -2.40 10.35
N PRO A 59 -4.30 -2.89 9.61
CA PRO A 59 -2.91 -2.75 10.01
C PRO A 59 -2.48 -1.28 10.02
N MET A 60 -1.46 -0.97 10.84
CA MET A 60 -0.74 0.29 10.72
C MET A 60 0.10 0.27 9.44
N ILE A 61 -0.12 1.26 8.57
CA ILE A 61 0.59 1.44 7.30
C ILE A 61 1.39 2.74 7.40
N LEU A 62 2.71 2.65 7.26
CA LEU A 62 3.63 3.78 7.34
C LEU A 62 4.45 3.87 6.03
N PRO A 63 4.01 4.70 5.07
CA PRO A 63 4.75 4.92 3.83
C PRO A 63 6.02 5.75 4.07
N ILE A 64 7.14 5.34 3.49
CA ILE A 64 8.42 6.07 3.49
C ILE A 64 8.83 6.28 2.04
N ILE A 65 9.17 7.51 1.69
CA ILE A 65 9.70 7.87 0.37
C ILE A 65 11.10 8.43 0.62
N GLN A 66 12.08 7.91 -0.10
CA GLN A 66 13.48 8.31 -0.04
C GLN A 66 13.90 8.71 -1.46
N ASP A 67 14.59 9.85 -1.56
CA ASP A 67 15.25 10.28 -2.79
C ASP A 67 16.59 9.54 -2.94
N VAL A 68 16.98 9.21 -4.16
CA VAL A 68 18.22 8.45 -4.48
C VAL A 68 19.29 9.32 -5.10
#